data_AF-A0A377WP23-F1
#
_entry.id   AF-A0A377WP23-F1
#
_cell.length_a   1.000
_cell.length_b   1.000
_cell.length_c   1.000
_cell.angle_alpha   90.00
_cell.angle_beta   90.00
_cell.angle_gamma   90.00
#
_symmetry.space_group_name_H-M   'P 1'
#
loop_
_entity.id
_entity.type
_entity.pdbx_description
1 polymer ?
#
loop_
_entity_poly.entity_id
_entity_poly.type
_entity_poly.pdbx_seq_one_letter_code
_entity_poly.pdbx_strand_id
1 'polypeptide(L)' 'MSHRTTPLGFNELSIAGALRGRAVEMVQCKTINEKAIAHAEIVIEGELVPNVRVREDQNTHTRPRNAGVPGLYR' A
#
# COMPACT_ATOMS: atom_id res chain seq x y z
N MET A 1 -4.05 -2.69 6.12
CA MET A 1 -3.40 -3.86 6.76
C MET A 1 -2.17 -4.23 5.94
N SER A 2 -0.98 -3.72 6.29
CA SER A 2 0.30 -4.31 5.87
C SER A 2 0.52 -5.49 6.82
N HIS A 3 0.39 -6.72 6.33
CA HIS A 3 0.56 -7.91 7.16
C HIS A 3 2.05 -8.21 7.34
N ARG A 4 2.66 -7.48 8.27
CA ARG A 4 3.73 -7.91 9.18
C ARG A 4 3.88 -6.82 10.23
N THR A 5 3.71 -7.18 11.50
CA THR A 5 3.71 -6.30 12.68
C THR A 5 5.10 -5.74 12.96
N THR A 6 5.61 -4.93 12.05
CA THR A 6 6.88 -4.24 12.24
C THR A 6 6.63 -2.94 13.01
N PRO A 7 7.50 -2.56 13.96
CA PRO A 7 7.34 -1.31 14.69
C PRO A 7 7.21 -0.11 13.74
N LEU A 8 6.46 0.90 14.14
CA LEU A 8 6.37 2.17 13.39
C LEU A 8 7.77 2.68 13.04
N GLY A 9 8.01 2.90 11.75
CA GLY A 9 9.31 3.33 11.22
C GLY A 9 10.24 2.19 10.75
N PHE A 10 9.86 0.92 10.93
CA PHE A 10 10.56 -0.20 10.35
C PHE A 10 10.17 -0.38 8.87
N ASN A 11 11.17 -0.47 7.99
CA ASN A 11 10.92 -0.67 6.56
C ASN A 11 10.70 -2.15 6.26
N GLU A 12 9.48 -2.57 5.94
CA GLU A 12 9.16 -3.98 5.64
C GLU A 12 9.91 -4.55 4.43
N LEU A 13 10.42 -3.68 3.53
CA LEU A 13 11.28 -4.12 2.41
C LEU A 13 12.61 -4.72 2.89
N SER A 14 13.05 -4.39 4.10
CA SER A 14 14.24 -4.99 4.73
C SER A 14 14.06 -6.49 4.95
N ILE A 15 12.86 -6.92 5.34
CA ILE A 15 12.52 -8.34 5.53
C ILE A 15 12.47 -9.04 4.17
N ALA A 16 11.88 -8.41 3.16
CA ALA A 16 11.88 -8.94 1.80
C ALA A 16 13.30 -9.10 1.25
N GLY A 17 14.19 -8.16 1.55
CA GLY A 17 15.60 -8.23 1.18
C GLY A 17 16.37 -9.35 1.90
N ALA A 18 16.16 -9.49 3.21
CA ALA A 18 16.74 -10.58 4.00
C ALA A 18 16.33 -11.96 3.47
N LEU A 19 15.05 -12.14 3.12
CA LEU A 19 14.55 -13.38 2.52
C LEU A 19 15.15 -13.67 1.14
N ARG A 20 15.43 -12.63 0.34
CA ARG A 20 16.04 -12.76 -1.00
C ARG A 20 17.57 -12.82 -0.97
N GLY A 21 18.20 -12.65 0.20
CA GLY A 21 19.67 -12.56 0.35
C GLY A 21 20.29 -11.29 -0.28
N ARG A 22 19.47 -10.33 -0.71
CA ARG A 22 19.91 -9.06 -1.31
C ARG A 22 18.89 -7.96 -1.07
N ALA A 23 19.35 -6.72 -0.94
CA ALA A 23 18.47 -5.57 -0.73
C ALA A 23 17.45 -5.42 -1.87
N VAL A 24 16.24 -4.92 -1.54
CA VAL A 24 15.23 -4.56 -2.54
C VAL A 24 15.69 -3.27 -3.22
N GLU A 25 15.82 -3.33 -4.54
CA GLU A 25 16.20 -2.18 -5.36
C GLU A 25 15.03 -1.20 -5.49
N MET A 26 15.32 0.08 -5.27
CA MET A 26 14.36 1.17 -5.30
C MET A 26 14.75 2.18 -6.39
N VAL A 27 13.75 2.80 -7.02
CA VAL A 27 13.93 3.82 -8.06
C VAL A 27 13.11 5.06 -7.73
N GLN A 28 13.57 6.23 -8.14
CA GLN A 28 12.84 7.50 -7.97
C GLN A 28 11.57 7.51 -8.85
N CYS A 29 10.43 7.88 -8.27
CA CYS A 29 9.18 8.11 -9.01
C CYS A 29 9.32 9.28 -10.00
N LYS A 30 8.49 9.29 -11.05
CA LYS A 30 8.57 10.30 -12.12
C LYS A 30 7.90 11.62 -11.76
N THR A 31 6.83 11.57 -10.97
CA THR A 31 5.92 12.70 -10.72
C THR A 31 5.91 13.19 -9.28
N ILE A 32 6.40 12.36 -8.34
CA ILE A 32 6.41 12.66 -6.90
C ILE A 32 7.80 12.43 -6.31
N ASN A 33 8.10 13.10 -5.20
CA ASN A 33 9.37 12.95 -4.48
C ASN A 33 9.39 11.72 -3.55
N GLU A 34 9.04 10.56 -4.08
CA GLU A 34 9.04 9.28 -3.36
C GLU A 34 9.72 8.19 -4.21
N LYS A 35 10.04 7.05 -3.57
CA LYS A 35 10.69 5.91 -4.24
C LYS A 35 9.73 4.75 -4.45
N ALA A 36 9.77 4.14 -5.63
CA ALA A 36 9.06 2.91 -5.96
C ALA A 36 10.01 1.71 -6.04
N ILE A 37 9.46 0.48 -6.05
CA ILE A 37 10.24 -0.75 -6.25
C ILE A 37 10.69 -0.80 -7.71
N ALA A 38 12.01 -0.92 -7.93
CA ALA A 38 12.60 -0.84 -9.28
C ALA A 38 12.10 -1.92 -10.24
N HIS A 39 11.73 -3.10 -9.72
CA HIS A 39 11.28 -4.26 -10.49
C HIS A 39 9.77 -4.56 -10.33
N ALA A 40 8.96 -3.55 -9.98
CA ALA A 40 7.51 -3.71 -9.98
C ALA A 40 6.97 -3.74 -11.43
N GLU A 41 5.94 -4.56 -11.69
CA GLU A 41 5.29 -4.59 -13.01
C GLU A 41 4.52 -3.30 -13.31
N ILE A 42 3.85 -2.75 -12.29
CA ILE A 42 3.03 -1.54 -12.38
C ILE A 42 3.28 -0.69 -11.13
N VAL A 43 3.44 0.62 -11.34
CA VAL A 43 3.54 1.64 -10.28
C VAL A 43 2.46 2.68 -10.51
N ILE A 44 1.66 2.98 -9.48
CA ILE A 44 0.71 4.09 -9.47
C ILE A 44 1.27 5.17 -8.56
N GLU A 45 1.48 6.37 -9.11
CA GLU A 45 2.00 7.53 -8.38
C GLU A 45 0.86 8.50 -8.08
N GLY A 46 0.94 9.18 -6.93
CA GLY A 46 -0.03 10.19 -6.52
C GLY A 46 0.24 10.71 -5.11
N GLU A 47 -0.43 11.81 -4.78
CA GLU A 47 -0.32 12.46 -3.46
C GLU A 47 -1.64 12.37 -2.70
N LEU A 48 -1.56 12.25 -1.38
CA LEU A 48 -2.73 12.35 -0.52
C LEU A 48 -3.09 13.82 -0.30
N VAL A 49 -4.20 14.25 -0.90
CA VAL A 49 -4.67 15.63 -0.78
C VAL A 49 -5.17 15.90 0.65
N PRO A 50 -4.56 16.86 1.39
CA PRO A 50 -5.00 17.19 2.73
C PRO A 50 -6.45 17.67 2.77
N ASN A 51 -7.17 17.32 3.83
CA ASN A 51 -8.55 17.75 4.10
C ASN A 51 -9.61 17.33 3.06
N VAL A 52 -9.24 16.53 2.05
CA VAL A 52 -10.19 15.94 1.11
C VAL A 52 -10.57 14.54 1.58
N ARG A 53 -11.87 14.25 1.59
CA ARG A 53 -12.41 12.94 1.96
C ARG A 53 -13.47 12.52 0.95
N VAL A 54 -13.46 11.23 0.66
CA VAL A 54 -14.33 10.60 -0.34
C VAL A 54 -14.94 9.35 0.28
N ARG A 55 -16.24 9.13 0.05
CA ARG A 55 -16.92 7.90 0.47
C ARG A 55 -16.53 6.77 -0.50
N GLU A 56 -16.09 5.63 0.01
CA GLU A 56 -15.61 4.50 -0.82
C GLU A 56 -16.66 4.03 -1.85
N ASP A 57 -17.94 3.98 -1.48
CA ASP A 57 -19.08 3.59 -2.32
C ASP A 57 -19.81 4.79 -2.95
N GLN A 58 -19.14 5.93 -3.14
CA GLN A 58 -19.77 7.14 -3.71
C GLN A 58 -20.39 6.92 -5.10
N ASN A 59 -19.84 5.99 -5.90
CA ASN A 59 -20.25 5.76 -7.28
C ASN A 59 -21.15 4.53 -7.46
N THR A 60 -21.26 3.65 -6.45
CA THR A 60 -22.01 2.39 -6.55
C THR A 60 -23.19 2.31 -5.58
N HIS A 61 -23.15 3.05 -4.47
CA HIS A 61 -24.18 3.04 -3.41
C HIS A 61 -24.51 1.64 -2.86
N THR A 62 -23.55 0.70 -2.94
CA THR A 62 -23.70 -0.67 -2.46
C THR A 62 -23.18 -0.82 -1.02
N ARG A 63 -23.96 -1.48 -0.16
CA ARG A 63 -23.48 -2.09 1.10
C ARG A 63 -23.61 -3.62 0.98
N PRO A 64 -22.66 -4.48 1.41
CA PRO A 64 -21.43 -4.23 2.17
C PRO A 64 -20.13 -4.26 1.34
N ARG A 65 -19.13 -3.58 1.93
CA ARG A 65 -17.84 -3.19 1.38
C ARG A 65 -16.79 -4.25 1.77
N ASN A 66 -16.36 -5.12 0.86
CA ASN A 66 -15.31 -6.13 1.08
C ASN A 66 -15.57 -7.11 2.24
N ALA A 67 -15.67 -8.41 1.96
CA ALA A 67 -15.63 -9.44 2.99
C ALA A 67 -14.22 -9.54 3.62
N GLY A 68 -13.84 -8.56 4.44
CA GLY A 68 -12.60 -8.58 5.19
C GLY A 68 -12.68 -9.63 6.28
N VAL A 69 -11.94 -10.72 6.13
CA VAL A 69 -11.82 -11.87 7.05
C VAL A 69 -13.17 -12.55 7.37
N PRO A 70 -13.30 -13.88 7.25
CA PRO A 70 -14.61 -14.53 7.46
C PRO A 70 -15.18 -14.27 8.87
N GLY A 71 -16.44 -13.77 8.95
CA GLY A 71 -17.23 -13.73 10.18
C GLY A 71 -17.79 -12.38 10.67
N LEU A 72 -17.60 -11.26 9.96
CA LEU A 72 -17.91 -9.92 10.47
C LEU A 72 -19.13 -9.19 9.85
N TYR A 73 -19.96 -9.89 9.08
CA TYR A 73 -21.22 -9.34 8.58
C TYR A 73 -22.38 -10.18 9.12
N ARG A 74 -23.15 -9.59 10.05
CA ARG A 74 -24.47 -10.06 10.47
C ARG A 74 -25.52 -9.05 10.04
#